data_AF-A0A292QV19-F1
#
_entry.id   AF-A0A292QV19-F1
#
_cell.length_a   1.000
_cell.length_b   1.000
_cell.length_c   1.000
_cell.angle_alpha   90.00
_cell.angle_beta   90.00
_cell.angle_gamma   90.00
#
_symmetry.space_group_name_H-M   'P 1'
#
loop_
_entity.id
_entity.type
_entity.pdbx_description
1 polymer ?
#
loop_
_entity_poly.entity_id
_entity_poly.type
_entity_poly.pdbx_seq_one_letter_code
_entity_poly.pdbx_strand_id
1 'polypeptide(L)'
;MSKNYKKMFETLNEYLKNRIEDIDQTIIEAVNARNNGKCFSFQEHLKGFVYAQLSALVSWKNIKAHHTELDSLFCNFEKDRLKEIAPEILIEKIRELKCYSPYTTKNQMTFLKNNIETFEKIEDKYSNLDKFITHSTPANIVKLLADSNSTYKLKYAGVALVCEYLRNVGIDIVKPDVHIKRIVSADRLNLIPSKSDYRIIEEFRRLSADIGISQVKMDYLLWNYCSKGYGEICTAKPKCCECVIKEYCNNFSLCNK
;
A
#
# COMPACT_ATOMS: atom_id res chain seq x y z
N MET A 1 -4.57 32.15 -5.33
CA MET A 1 -4.37 31.78 -3.91
C MET A 1 -3.76 30.40 -3.88
N SER A 2 -2.68 30.18 -3.12
CA SER A 2 -2.16 28.83 -2.87
C SER A 2 -3.23 28.03 -2.13
N LYS A 3 -3.58 26.82 -2.61
CA LYS A 3 -4.56 25.94 -1.94
C LYS A 3 -3.94 25.47 -0.61
N ASN A 4 -4.63 25.66 0.51
CA ASN A 4 -4.17 25.17 1.81
C ASN A 4 -4.38 23.66 1.94
N TYR A 5 -3.42 22.87 1.43
CA TYR A 5 -3.53 21.42 1.42
C TYR A 5 -3.49 20.80 2.81
N LYS A 6 -2.84 21.42 3.79
CA LYS A 6 -2.90 20.97 5.18
C LYS A 6 -4.35 20.96 5.68
N LYS A 7 -5.09 22.05 5.45
CA LYS A 7 -6.51 22.14 5.81
C LYS A 7 -7.37 21.11 5.07
N MET A 8 -7.08 20.85 3.80
CA MET A 8 -7.78 19.80 3.02
C MET A 8 -7.66 18.43 3.67
N PHE A 9 -6.45 18.02 4.08
CA PHE A 9 -6.24 16.73 4.75
C PHE A 9 -6.85 16.68 6.16
N GLU A 10 -6.86 17.78 6.90
CA GLU A 10 -7.60 17.89 8.17
C GLU A 10 -9.10 17.65 7.95
N THR A 11 -9.69 18.27 6.92
CA THR A 11 -11.10 18.05 6.55
C THR A 11 -11.39 16.60 6.20
N LEU A 12 -10.50 15.94 5.43
CA LEU A 12 -10.64 14.51 5.12
C LEU A 12 -10.59 13.64 6.39
N ASN A 13 -9.69 13.94 7.32
CA ASN A 13 -9.54 13.20 8.56
C ASN A 13 -10.80 13.27 9.43
N GLU A 14 -11.36 14.47 9.61
CA GLU A 14 -12.59 14.65 10.38
C GLU A 14 -13.81 14.02 9.69
N TYR A 15 -13.88 14.11 8.36
CA TYR A 15 -14.93 13.43 7.60
C TYR A 15 -14.91 11.91 7.78
N LEU A 16 -13.74 11.28 7.67
CA LEU A 16 -13.62 9.82 7.76
C LEU A 16 -13.87 9.29 9.18
N LYS A 17 -13.36 9.98 10.21
CA LYS A 17 -13.62 9.62 11.62
C LYS A 17 -15.10 9.54 11.95
N ASN A 18 -15.91 10.45 11.42
CA ASN A 18 -17.34 10.52 11.69
C ASN A 18 -18.18 9.53 10.85
N ARG A 19 -17.59 8.88 9.82
CA ARG A 19 -18.34 8.06 8.86
C ARG A 19 -17.95 6.58 8.87
N ILE A 20 -16.73 6.25 9.28
CA ILE A 20 -16.20 4.89 9.20
C ILE A 20 -15.76 4.46 10.59
N GLU A 21 -16.55 3.59 11.20
CA GLU A 21 -16.19 2.91 12.44
C GLU A 21 -15.05 1.89 12.18
N ASP A 22 -14.12 1.78 13.14
CA ASP A 22 -12.98 0.84 13.11
C ASP A 22 -12.16 0.84 11.80
N ILE A 23 -11.85 2.04 11.32
CA ILE A 23 -10.98 2.19 10.15
C ILE A 23 -9.55 1.74 10.47
N ASP A 24 -9.08 0.73 9.74
CA ASP A 24 -7.80 0.06 9.98
C ASP A 24 -6.60 1.03 10.03
N GLN A 25 -5.87 1.03 11.15
CA GLN A 25 -4.69 1.87 11.39
C GLN A 25 -3.36 1.13 11.25
N THR A 26 -3.36 -0.16 10.91
CA THR A 26 -2.16 -1.02 10.98
C THR A 26 -0.95 -0.42 10.24
N ILE A 27 -1.19 0.18 9.08
CA ILE A 27 -0.13 0.82 8.28
C ILE A 27 0.41 2.09 8.97
N ILE A 28 -0.45 2.87 9.63
CA ILE A 28 -0.03 4.07 10.40
C ILE A 28 0.76 3.63 11.63
N GLU A 29 0.32 2.58 12.31
CA GLU A 29 0.99 1.99 13.46
C GLU A 29 2.38 1.45 13.10
N ALA A 30 2.53 0.80 11.94
CA ALA A 30 3.81 0.32 11.46
C ALA A 30 4.82 1.47 11.25
N VAL A 31 4.39 2.59 10.66
CA VAL A 31 5.22 3.79 10.49
C VAL A 31 5.61 4.39 11.85
N ASN A 32 4.65 4.51 12.77
CA ASN A 32 4.92 5.01 14.12
C ASN A 32 5.90 4.11 14.87
N ALA A 33 5.75 2.79 14.76
CA ALA A 33 6.67 1.84 15.37
C ALA A 33 8.10 2.00 14.84
N ARG A 34 8.27 2.15 13.51
CA ARG A 34 9.58 2.43 12.90
C ARG A 34 10.17 3.76 13.40
N ASN A 35 9.36 4.82 13.43
CA ASN A 35 9.80 6.13 13.93
C ASN A 35 10.24 6.08 15.39
N ASN A 36 9.68 5.15 16.17
CA ASN A 36 10.07 4.87 17.55
C ASN A 36 11.22 3.86 17.68
N GLY A 37 11.92 3.55 16.59
CA GLY A 37 13.13 2.72 16.59
C GLY A 37 12.90 1.23 16.35
N LYS A 38 11.68 0.79 15.98
CA LYS A 38 11.45 -0.62 15.63
C LYS A 38 12.23 -0.99 14.37
N CYS A 39 13.08 -2.01 14.50
CA CYS A 39 13.65 -2.77 13.39
C CYS A 39 12.76 -3.98 13.13
N PHE A 40 12.28 -4.16 11.90
CA PHE A 40 11.37 -5.25 11.55
C PHE A 40 12.17 -6.53 11.24
N SER A 41 11.68 -7.67 11.71
CA SER A 41 12.32 -8.97 11.50
C SER A 41 12.07 -9.52 10.09
N PHE A 42 12.85 -10.52 9.66
CA PHE A 42 12.62 -11.21 8.38
C PHE A 42 11.17 -11.72 8.27
N GLN A 43 10.66 -12.31 9.36
CA GLN A 43 9.30 -12.83 9.45
C GLN A 43 8.24 -11.72 9.26
N GLU A 44 8.45 -10.54 9.86
CA GLU A 44 7.55 -9.40 9.69
C GLU A 44 7.60 -8.82 8.27
N HIS A 45 8.78 -8.79 7.65
CA HIS A 45 8.93 -8.43 6.24
C HIS A 45 8.22 -9.41 5.31
N LEU A 46 8.37 -10.72 5.55
CA LEU A 46 7.68 -11.75 4.78
C LEU A 46 6.16 -11.66 4.96
N LYS A 47 5.68 -11.46 6.19
CA LYS A 47 4.26 -11.18 6.48
C LYS A 47 3.78 -9.96 5.69
N GLY A 48 4.48 -8.83 5.82
CA GLY A 48 4.12 -7.60 5.11
C GLY A 48 4.07 -7.77 3.59
N PHE A 49 4.98 -8.56 3.02
CA PHE A 49 5.00 -8.85 1.59
C PHE A 49 3.85 -9.78 1.15
N VAL A 50 3.60 -10.87 1.87
CA VAL A 50 2.51 -11.80 1.56
C VAL A 50 1.15 -11.10 1.67
N TYR A 51 0.92 -10.27 2.70
CA TYR A 51 -0.32 -9.49 2.80
C TYR A 51 -0.46 -8.44 1.69
N ALA A 52 0.64 -7.85 1.23
CA ALA A 52 0.63 -7.00 0.03
C ALA A 52 0.27 -7.78 -1.25
N GLN A 53 0.68 -9.04 -1.35
CA GLN A 53 0.27 -9.92 -2.45
C GLN A 53 -1.21 -10.26 -2.38
N LEU A 54 -1.70 -10.71 -1.22
CA LEU A 54 -3.09 -11.12 -1.02
C LEU A 54 -4.07 -9.96 -1.23
N SER A 55 -3.74 -8.75 -0.81
CA SER A 55 -4.59 -7.58 -1.00
C SER A 55 -4.65 -7.08 -2.46
N ALA A 56 -3.84 -7.64 -3.36
CA ALA A 56 -3.87 -7.30 -4.78
C ALA A 56 -5.16 -7.82 -5.44
N LEU A 57 -6.13 -6.91 -5.61
CA LEU A 57 -7.46 -7.16 -6.18
C LEU A 57 -8.39 -8.01 -5.29
N VAL A 58 -8.11 -8.09 -3.99
CA VAL A 58 -8.98 -8.73 -3.00
C VAL A 58 -9.39 -7.70 -1.96
N SER A 59 -10.63 -7.78 -1.48
CA SER A 59 -11.14 -6.87 -0.44
C SER A 59 -10.34 -7.03 0.85
N TRP A 60 -9.77 -5.93 1.35
CA TRP A 60 -9.06 -5.93 2.63
C TRP A 60 -9.94 -6.40 3.79
N LYS A 61 -11.23 -6.06 3.79
CA LYS A 61 -12.18 -6.55 4.79
C LYS A 61 -12.22 -8.08 4.87
N ASN A 62 -12.12 -8.76 3.72
CA ASN A 62 -12.11 -10.23 3.68
C ASN A 62 -10.78 -10.81 4.19
N ILE A 63 -9.65 -10.19 3.80
CA ILE A 63 -8.33 -10.58 4.31
C ILE A 63 -8.26 -10.41 5.83
N LYS A 64 -8.69 -9.26 6.37
CA LYS A 64 -8.72 -8.98 7.82
C LYS A 64 -9.61 -9.97 8.58
N ALA A 65 -10.74 -10.37 8.00
CA ALA A 65 -11.65 -11.35 8.62
C ALA A 65 -11.04 -12.75 8.79
N HIS A 66 -10.03 -13.12 7.99
CA HIS A 66 -9.38 -14.43 8.00
C HIS A 66 -7.90 -14.37 8.35
N HIS A 67 -7.44 -13.28 8.99
CA HIS A 67 -6.00 -13.06 9.21
C HIS A 67 -5.35 -14.15 10.07
N THR A 68 -6.06 -14.73 11.05
CA THR A 68 -5.54 -15.83 11.87
C THR A 68 -5.36 -17.10 11.06
N GLU A 69 -6.34 -17.45 10.22
CA GLU A 69 -6.27 -18.61 9.33
C GLU A 69 -5.19 -18.43 8.27
N LEU A 70 -5.03 -17.22 7.73
CA LEU A 70 -3.97 -16.88 6.81
C LEU A 70 -2.59 -16.98 7.47
N ASP A 71 -2.41 -16.38 8.65
CA ASP A 71 -1.15 -16.47 9.40
C ASP A 71 -0.75 -17.94 9.63
N SER A 72 -1.71 -18.78 10.04
CA SER A 72 -1.49 -20.22 10.19
C SER A 72 -1.14 -20.92 8.88
N LEU A 73 -1.88 -20.64 7.80
CA LEU A 73 -1.64 -21.18 6.46
C LEU A 73 -0.21 -20.90 5.97
N PHE A 74 0.29 -19.69 6.26
CA PHE A 74 1.64 -19.26 5.89
C PHE A 74 2.69 -19.65 6.94
N CYS A 75 2.41 -20.63 7.82
CA CYS A 75 3.33 -21.08 8.88
C CYS A 75 3.82 -19.95 9.79
N ASN A 76 2.96 -18.97 10.08
CA ASN A 76 3.31 -17.72 10.75
C ASN A 76 4.51 -17.01 10.09
N PHE A 77 4.69 -17.18 8.79
CA PHE A 77 5.78 -16.59 8.00
C PHE A 77 7.18 -17.07 8.40
N GLU A 78 7.29 -18.28 8.97
CA GLU A 78 8.57 -18.95 9.14
C GLU A 78 9.13 -19.37 7.77
N LYS A 79 10.23 -18.72 7.34
CA LYS A 79 10.73 -18.79 5.97
C LYS A 79 11.02 -20.20 5.48
N ASP A 80 11.66 -21.02 6.31
CA ASP A 80 12.05 -22.38 5.92
C ASP A 80 10.84 -23.30 5.81
N ARG A 81 9.89 -23.20 6.74
CA ARG A 81 8.64 -23.97 6.68
C ARG A 81 7.80 -23.57 5.47
N LEU A 82 7.71 -22.28 5.19
CA LEU A 82 6.88 -21.76 4.10
C LEU A 82 7.43 -22.16 2.72
N LYS A 83 8.75 -22.26 2.55
CA LYS A 83 9.39 -22.73 1.30
C LYS A 83 9.07 -24.19 0.96
N GLU A 84 8.70 -25.01 1.94
CA GLU A 84 8.36 -26.43 1.75
C GLU A 84 6.90 -26.65 1.34
N ILE A 85 6.03 -25.64 1.43
CA ILE A 85 4.63 -25.77 1.04
C ILE A 85 4.51 -25.69 -0.48
N ALA A 86 3.89 -26.70 -1.09
CA ALA A 86 3.55 -26.67 -2.50
C ALA A 86 2.59 -25.49 -2.82
N PRO A 87 2.86 -24.68 -3.86
CA PRO A 87 2.03 -23.53 -4.19
C PRO A 87 0.54 -23.85 -4.37
N GLU A 88 0.21 -25.04 -4.89
CA GLU A 88 -1.14 -25.51 -5.13
C GLU A 88 -1.95 -25.58 -3.82
N ILE A 89 -1.32 -26.04 -2.73
CA ILE A 89 -1.93 -26.10 -1.40
C ILE A 89 -2.29 -24.70 -0.92
N LEU A 90 -1.37 -23.74 -1.05
CA LEU A 90 -1.62 -22.35 -0.67
C LEU A 90 -2.77 -21.76 -1.49
N ILE A 91 -2.77 -21.95 -2.80
CA ILE A 91 -3.80 -21.43 -3.71
C ILE A 91 -5.18 -21.98 -3.37
N GLU A 92 -5.29 -23.29 -3.11
CA GLU A 92 -6.56 -23.93 -2.75
C GLU A 92 -7.08 -23.40 -1.41
N LYS A 93 -6.23 -23.33 -0.38
CA LYS A 93 -6.64 -22.81 0.93
C LYS A 93 -7.01 -21.34 0.91
N ILE A 94 -6.29 -20.49 0.18
CA ILE A 94 -6.65 -19.08 -0.01
C ILE A 94 -8.03 -18.97 -0.71
N ARG A 95 -8.32 -19.87 -1.66
CA ARG A 95 -9.62 -19.92 -2.34
C ARG A 95 -10.76 -20.35 -1.40
N GLU A 96 -10.54 -21.36 -0.57
CA GLU A 96 -11.50 -21.79 0.46
C GLU A 96 -11.85 -20.63 1.42
N LEU A 97 -10.84 -19.84 1.80
CA LEU A 97 -11.00 -18.63 2.64
C LEU A 97 -11.57 -17.41 1.88
N LYS A 98 -11.94 -17.57 0.60
CA LYS A 98 -12.44 -16.49 -0.27
C LYS A 98 -11.47 -15.30 -0.40
N CYS A 99 -10.20 -15.49 -0.06
CA CYS A 99 -9.13 -14.50 -0.11
C CYS A 99 -8.38 -14.53 -1.45
N TYR A 100 -9.06 -14.98 -2.51
CA TYR A 100 -8.46 -15.35 -3.80
C TYR A 100 -8.85 -14.37 -4.90
N SER A 101 -7.87 -14.06 -5.75
CA SER A 101 -8.08 -13.39 -7.02
C SER A 101 -7.63 -14.31 -8.16
N PRO A 102 -8.48 -14.58 -9.17
CA PRO A 102 -8.11 -15.43 -10.31
C PRO A 102 -7.00 -14.84 -11.18
N TYR A 103 -6.70 -13.55 -11.03
CA TYR A 103 -5.71 -12.84 -11.83
C TYR A 103 -4.32 -12.78 -11.19
N THR A 104 -4.24 -12.86 -9.86
CA THR A 104 -3.00 -12.57 -9.11
C THR A 104 -2.53 -13.75 -8.26
N THR A 105 -3.42 -14.38 -7.51
CA THR A 105 -3.05 -15.33 -6.45
C THR A 105 -2.24 -16.52 -6.96
N LYS A 106 -2.64 -17.13 -8.09
CA LYS A 106 -1.94 -18.29 -8.65
C LYS A 106 -0.44 -18.00 -8.84
N ASN A 107 -0.15 -16.95 -9.60
CA ASN A 107 1.23 -16.59 -9.93
C ASN A 107 2.02 -16.09 -8.71
N GLN A 108 1.38 -15.35 -7.80
CA GLN A 108 2.03 -14.89 -6.58
C GLN A 108 2.48 -16.05 -5.69
N MET A 109 1.64 -17.08 -5.52
CA MET A 109 1.96 -18.25 -4.70
C MET A 109 2.96 -19.18 -5.40
N THR A 110 2.83 -19.39 -6.72
CA THR A 110 3.82 -20.18 -7.50
C THR A 110 5.24 -19.65 -7.35
N PHE A 111 5.42 -18.34 -7.21
CA PHE A 111 6.74 -17.71 -7.10
C PHE A 111 7.06 -17.21 -5.68
N LEU A 112 6.27 -17.59 -4.67
CA LEU A 112 6.52 -17.16 -3.29
C LEU A 112 7.87 -17.65 -2.78
N LYS A 113 8.23 -18.91 -3.06
CA LYS A 113 9.55 -19.47 -2.74
C LYS A 113 10.69 -18.62 -3.32
N ASN A 114 10.61 -18.26 -4.61
CA ASN A 114 11.63 -17.41 -5.24
C ASN A 114 11.74 -16.02 -4.59
N ASN A 115 10.62 -15.46 -4.12
CA ASN A 115 10.63 -14.18 -3.42
C ASN A 115 11.26 -14.30 -2.02
N ILE A 116 11.01 -15.40 -1.29
CA ILE A 116 11.69 -15.70 -0.03
C ILE A 116 13.20 -15.83 -0.25
N GLU A 117 13.63 -16.58 -1.27
CA GLU A 117 15.06 -16.71 -1.63
C GLU A 117 15.67 -15.36 -2.03
N THR A 118 14.89 -14.44 -2.60
CA THR A 118 15.33 -13.08 -2.90
C THR A 118 15.55 -12.28 -1.61
N PHE A 119 14.67 -12.43 -0.63
CA PHE A 119 14.84 -11.85 0.71
C PHE A 119 16.07 -12.41 1.42
N GLU A 120 16.33 -13.71 1.34
CA GLU A 120 17.54 -14.33 1.90
C GLU A 120 18.81 -13.73 1.27
N LYS A 121 18.86 -13.60 -0.06
CA LYS A 121 19.99 -12.93 -0.76
C LYS A 121 20.19 -11.48 -0.33
N ILE A 122 19.12 -10.77 0.02
CA ILE A 122 19.21 -9.41 0.55
C ILE A 122 19.79 -9.45 1.97
N GLU A 123 19.25 -10.32 2.83
CA GLU A 123 19.73 -10.53 4.20
C GLU A 123 21.22 -10.88 4.24
N ASP A 124 21.68 -11.81 3.39
CA ASP A 124 23.09 -12.19 3.29
C ASP A 124 24.01 -11.00 2.96
N LYS A 125 23.55 -10.08 2.11
CA LYS A 125 24.36 -8.92 1.68
C LYS A 125 24.27 -7.72 2.61
N TYR A 126 23.10 -7.45 3.18
CA TYR A 126 22.82 -6.25 3.98
C TYR A 126 22.70 -6.57 5.48
N SER A 127 23.00 -7.79 5.88
CA SER A 127 22.81 -8.39 7.21
C SER A 127 21.35 -8.62 7.63
N ASN A 128 20.40 -7.81 7.15
CA ASN A 128 18.96 -8.04 7.29
C ASN A 128 18.17 -7.19 6.27
N LEU A 129 16.88 -7.50 6.13
CA LEU A 129 15.97 -6.79 5.21
C LEU A 129 15.72 -5.34 5.61
N ASP A 130 15.72 -5.03 6.91
CA ASP A 130 15.44 -3.68 7.43
C ASP A 130 16.52 -2.68 7.02
N LYS A 131 17.79 -3.09 7.18
CA LYS A 131 18.98 -2.36 6.70
C LYS A 131 18.93 -2.15 5.20
N PHE A 132 18.47 -3.14 4.43
CA PHE A 132 18.29 -2.98 2.99
C PHE A 132 17.25 -1.91 2.66
N ILE A 133 16.03 -1.99 3.20
CA ILE A 133 14.96 -1.04 2.84
C ILE A 133 15.21 0.39 3.34
N THR A 134 16.18 0.58 4.23
CA THR A 134 16.61 1.89 4.74
C THR A 134 17.96 2.35 4.15
N HIS A 135 18.62 1.54 3.31
CA HIS A 135 19.95 1.83 2.76
C HIS A 135 19.94 2.97 1.71
N SER A 136 18.77 3.27 1.14
CA SER A 136 18.59 4.26 0.07
C SER A 136 17.24 4.96 0.21
N THR A 137 16.93 5.86 -0.73
CA THR A 137 15.61 6.51 -0.77
C THR A 137 14.51 5.47 -1.03
N PRO A 138 13.29 5.68 -0.49
CA PRO A 138 12.19 4.74 -0.72
C PRO A 138 11.92 4.49 -2.21
N ALA A 139 12.02 5.51 -3.07
CA ALA A 139 11.86 5.36 -4.52
C ALA A 139 12.92 4.44 -5.15
N ASN A 140 14.18 4.49 -4.68
CA ASN A 140 15.23 3.60 -5.14
C ASN A 140 15.01 2.16 -4.65
N ILE A 141 14.60 1.98 -3.39
CA ILE A 141 14.27 0.65 -2.86
C ILE A 141 13.11 0.03 -3.63
N VAL A 142 12.07 0.81 -3.93
CA VAL A 142 10.97 0.39 -4.80
C VAL A 142 11.50 -0.06 -6.16
N LYS A 143 12.41 0.71 -6.78
CA LYS A 143 13.00 0.34 -8.06
C LYS A 143 13.79 -0.97 -7.96
N LEU A 144 14.63 -1.14 -6.94
CA LEU A 144 15.38 -2.38 -6.72
C LEU A 144 14.48 -3.60 -6.56
N LEU A 145 13.31 -3.46 -5.95
CA LEU A 145 12.38 -4.57 -5.74
C LEU A 145 11.39 -4.76 -6.91
N ALA A 146 11.12 -3.73 -7.72
CA ALA A 146 10.07 -3.74 -8.74
C ALA A 146 10.59 -3.80 -10.19
N ASP A 147 11.80 -3.33 -10.48
CA ASP A 147 12.36 -3.25 -11.85
C ASP A 147 12.80 -4.63 -12.36
N SER A 148 12.43 -5.00 -13.59
CA SER A 148 12.76 -6.30 -14.19
C SER A 148 14.25 -6.52 -14.38
N ASN A 149 15.04 -5.45 -14.47
CA ASN A 149 16.50 -5.53 -14.63
C ASN A 149 17.24 -5.60 -13.28
N SER A 150 16.51 -5.51 -12.16
CA SER A 150 17.13 -5.60 -10.83
C SER A 150 17.38 -7.05 -10.42
N THR A 151 18.54 -7.29 -9.81
CA THR A 151 18.87 -8.57 -9.17
C THR A 151 17.98 -8.90 -7.98
N TYR A 152 17.33 -7.89 -7.39
CA TYR A 152 16.42 -8.03 -6.24
C TYR A 152 14.94 -7.99 -6.64
N LYS A 153 14.64 -8.17 -7.93
CA LYS A 153 13.28 -8.12 -8.45
C LYS A 153 12.39 -9.19 -7.79
N LEU A 154 11.41 -8.73 -7.01
CA LEU A 154 10.33 -9.57 -6.51
C LEU A 154 9.37 -9.91 -7.65
N LYS A 155 9.15 -11.22 -7.86
CA LYS A 155 8.26 -11.78 -8.88
C LYS A 155 6.81 -11.42 -8.55
N TYR A 156 6.07 -11.02 -9.58
CA TYR A 156 4.67 -10.58 -9.50
C TYR A 156 4.42 -9.42 -8.52
N ALA A 157 5.44 -8.59 -8.27
CA ALA A 157 5.37 -7.41 -7.43
C ALA A 157 5.69 -6.14 -8.24
N GLY A 158 4.66 -5.48 -8.78
CA GLY A 158 4.82 -4.15 -9.40
C GLY A 158 5.06 -3.05 -8.37
N VAL A 159 5.32 -1.83 -8.83
CA VAL A 159 5.62 -0.67 -7.96
C VAL A 159 4.60 -0.49 -6.84
N ALA A 160 3.30 -0.52 -7.15
CA ALA A 160 2.26 -0.34 -6.14
C ALA A 160 2.26 -1.45 -5.06
N LEU A 161 2.51 -2.70 -5.42
CA LEU A 161 2.57 -3.81 -4.47
C LEU A 161 3.82 -3.71 -3.60
N VAL A 162 4.96 -3.34 -4.19
CA VAL A 162 6.19 -3.09 -3.42
C VAL A 162 5.99 -1.93 -2.45
N CYS A 163 5.31 -0.84 -2.83
CA CYS A 163 4.97 0.24 -1.91
C CYS A 163 4.08 -0.26 -0.77
N GLU A 164 3.07 -1.08 -1.05
CA GLU A 164 2.23 -1.72 -0.03
C GLU A 164 3.06 -2.53 0.98
N TYR A 165 3.97 -3.37 0.48
CA TYR A 165 4.90 -4.13 1.32
C TYR A 165 5.75 -3.21 2.21
N LEU A 166 6.40 -2.20 1.64
CA LEU A 166 7.27 -1.30 2.39
C LEU A 166 6.50 -0.55 3.50
N ARG A 167 5.23 -0.22 3.25
CA ARG A 167 4.35 0.38 4.26
C ARG A 167 3.97 -0.58 5.39
N ASN A 168 3.79 -1.86 5.08
CA ASN A 168 3.53 -2.89 6.11
C ASN A 168 4.71 -3.05 7.08
N VAL A 169 5.92 -2.64 6.67
CA VAL A 169 7.12 -2.56 7.51
C VAL A 169 7.52 -1.12 7.84
N GLY A 170 6.55 -0.20 7.81
CA GLY A 170 6.69 1.14 8.39
C GLY A 170 7.49 2.16 7.58
N ILE A 171 7.78 1.92 6.29
CA ILE A 171 8.34 2.97 5.43
C ILE A 171 7.25 4.00 5.09
N ASP A 172 7.52 5.28 5.35
CA ASP A 172 6.63 6.38 5.00
C ASP A 172 6.68 6.65 3.48
N ILE A 173 5.83 5.97 2.73
CA ILE A 173 5.71 6.07 1.27
C ILE A 173 4.25 6.03 0.83
N VAL A 174 3.89 6.74 -0.24
CA VAL A 174 2.57 6.61 -0.91
C VAL A 174 2.54 5.37 -1.82
N LYS A 175 1.39 4.72 -1.97
CA LYS A 175 1.18 3.69 -3.00
C LYS A 175 0.50 4.32 -4.19
N PRO A 176 1.15 4.40 -5.36
CA PRO A 176 0.56 4.98 -6.55
C PRO A 176 -0.42 4.00 -7.25
N ASP A 177 -1.48 3.59 -6.55
CA ASP A 177 -2.55 2.78 -7.12
C ASP A 177 -3.57 3.61 -7.90
N VAL A 178 -4.60 2.94 -8.43
CA VAL A 178 -5.64 3.58 -9.25
C VAL A 178 -6.49 4.60 -8.48
N HIS A 179 -6.62 4.50 -7.16
CA HIS A 179 -7.35 5.48 -6.35
C HIS A 179 -6.51 6.73 -6.17
N ILE A 180 -5.26 6.55 -5.74
CA ILE A 180 -4.31 7.66 -5.53
C ILE A 180 -4.06 8.39 -6.83
N LYS A 181 -3.64 7.69 -7.90
CA LYS A 181 -3.39 8.28 -9.22
C LYS A 181 -4.56 9.11 -9.74
N ARG A 182 -5.78 8.65 -9.47
CA ARG A 182 -6.99 9.30 -9.96
C ARG A 182 -7.33 10.56 -9.17
N ILE A 183 -7.27 10.54 -7.84
CA ILE A 183 -7.63 11.72 -7.02
C ILE A 183 -6.59 12.84 -7.09
N VAL A 184 -5.30 12.51 -7.22
CA VAL A 184 -4.22 13.51 -7.26
C VAL A 184 -4.00 14.16 -8.63
N SER A 185 -4.57 13.58 -9.68
CA SER A 185 -4.32 14.01 -11.07
C SER A 185 -4.80 15.44 -11.36
N ALA A 186 -4.33 15.98 -12.47
CA ALA A 186 -4.70 17.31 -12.97
C ALA A 186 -6.22 17.50 -13.15
N ASP A 187 -6.94 16.43 -13.50
CA ASP A 187 -8.40 16.45 -13.69
C ASP A 187 -9.19 16.51 -12.38
N ARG A 188 -8.51 16.36 -11.22
CA ARG A 188 -9.13 16.38 -9.90
C ARG A 188 -8.44 17.37 -8.99
N LEU A 189 -7.70 16.94 -7.97
CA LEU A 189 -7.10 17.86 -7.01
C LEU A 189 -5.89 18.60 -7.58
N ASN A 190 -5.31 18.09 -8.67
CA ASN A 190 -4.08 18.60 -9.27
C ASN A 190 -2.96 18.76 -8.23
N LEU A 191 -2.86 17.78 -7.32
CA LEU A 191 -1.77 17.71 -6.34
C LEU A 191 -0.50 17.26 -7.02
N ILE A 192 -0.63 16.30 -7.93
CA ILE A 192 0.47 15.63 -8.62
C ILE A 192 0.04 15.40 -10.07
N PRO A 193 0.45 16.27 -11.01
CA PRO A 193 0.08 16.16 -12.42
C PRO A 193 0.68 14.92 -13.10
N SER A 194 1.79 14.41 -12.58
CA SER A 194 2.50 13.28 -13.17
C SER A 194 1.73 11.95 -13.05
N LYS A 195 1.77 11.14 -14.10
CA LYS A 195 1.24 9.76 -14.12
C LYS A 195 2.29 8.71 -13.76
N SER A 196 3.57 9.09 -13.66
CA SER A 196 4.66 8.17 -13.33
C SER A 196 4.67 7.83 -11.84
N ASP A 197 4.67 6.54 -11.52
CA ASP A 197 4.67 6.02 -10.13
C ASP A 197 5.80 6.62 -9.29
N TYR A 198 7.01 6.65 -9.83
CA TYR A 198 8.18 7.19 -9.13
C TYR A 198 8.09 8.70 -8.91
N ARG A 199 7.49 9.44 -9.85
CA ARG A 199 7.24 10.87 -9.67
C ARG A 199 6.16 11.12 -8.63
N ILE A 200 5.09 10.32 -8.61
CA ILE A 200 4.06 10.38 -7.57
C ILE A 200 4.69 10.19 -6.19
N ILE A 201 5.54 9.17 -6.03
CA ILE A 201 6.26 8.91 -4.77
C ILE A 201 7.08 10.14 -4.34
N GLU A 202 7.88 10.69 -5.26
CA GLU A 202 8.75 11.83 -4.95
C GLU A 202 7.98 13.13 -4.69
N GLU A 203 6.90 13.39 -5.41
CA GLU A 203 6.08 14.59 -5.21
C GLU A 203 5.25 14.52 -3.93
N PHE A 204 4.75 13.34 -3.54
CA PHE A 204 4.18 13.14 -2.21
C PHE A 204 5.20 13.36 -1.10
N ARG A 205 6.45 12.93 -1.27
CA ARG A 205 7.53 13.20 -0.32
C ARG A 205 7.77 14.69 -0.12
N ARG A 206 7.77 15.48 -1.21
CA ARG A 206 7.90 16.94 -1.13
C ARG A 206 6.70 17.58 -0.45
N LEU A 207 5.50 17.22 -0.88
CA LEU A 207 4.26 17.71 -0.26
C LEU A 207 4.22 17.39 1.23
N SER A 208 4.65 16.19 1.62
CA SER A 208 4.74 15.75 3.01
C SER A 208 5.65 16.66 3.84
N ALA A 209 6.85 16.97 3.32
CA ALA A 209 7.78 17.88 3.96
C ALA A 209 7.22 19.30 4.08
N ASP A 210 6.51 19.78 3.05
CA ASP A 210 5.95 21.13 3.01
C ASP A 210 4.80 21.34 4.00
N ILE A 211 3.93 20.32 4.19
CA ILE A 211 2.71 20.46 5.01
C ILE A 211 2.79 19.77 6.38
N GLY A 212 3.83 18.98 6.63
CA GLY A 212 4.04 18.26 7.89
C GLY A 212 3.08 17.09 8.12
N ILE A 213 2.56 16.46 7.06
CA ILE A 213 1.73 15.25 7.12
C ILE A 213 2.49 14.13 6.43
N SER A 214 2.62 12.96 7.06
CA SER A 214 3.33 11.81 6.47
C SER A 214 2.70 11.34 5.16
N GLN A 215 3.51 10.77 4.26
CA GLN A 215 3.01 10.24 2.99
C GLN A 215 1.95 9.16 3.19
N VAL A 216 2.18 8.27 4.15
CA VAL A 216 1.27 7.19 4.51
C VAL A 216 -0.04 7.75 5.07
N LYS A 217 -0.02 8.81 5.89
CA LYS A 217 -1.26 9.43 6.38
C LYS A 217 -2.04 10.07 5.23
N MET A 218 -1.36 10.76 4.31
CA MET A 218 -2.02 11.32 3.13
C MET A 218 -2.65 10.24 2.25
N ASP A 219 -1.92 9.16 1.96
CA ASP A 219 -2.43 8.00 1.22
C ASP A 219 -3.64 7.38 1.93
N TYR A 220 -3.51 7.09 3.22
CA TYR A 220 -4.58 6.54 4.06
C TYR A 220 -5.86 7.37 3.96
N LEU A 221 -5.76 8.70 4.08
CA LEU A 221 -6.92 9.60 3.99
C LEU A 221 -7.53 9.59 2.58
N LEU A 222 -6.71 9.75 1.55
CA LEU A 222 -7.18 9.80 0.16
C LEU A 222 -7.78 8.46 -0.28
N TRP A 223 -7.13 7.36 0.04
CA TRP A 223 -7.56 6.01 -0.32
C TRP A 223 -8.90 5.69 0.34
N ASN A 224 -9.03 5.87 1.65
CA ASN A 224 -10.29 5.61 2.36
C ASN A 224 -11.43 6.52 1.88
N TYR A 225 -11.12 7.76 1.52
CA TYR A 225 -12.10 8.67 0.93
C TYR A 225 -12.61 8.21 -0.46
N CYS A 226 -11.73 7.54 -1.23
CA CYS A 226 -12.03 7.07 -2.58
C CYS A 226 -12.60 5.65 -2.66
N SER A 227 -12.32 4.80 -1.67
CA SER A 227 -12.55 3.35 -1.76
C SER A 227 -14.01 2.97 -1.48
N LYS A 228 -14.46 1.88 -2.12
CA LYS A 228 -15.82 1.35 -1.99
C LYS A 228 -15.99 0.68 -0.63
N GLY A 229 -17.13 0.91 0.04
CA GLY A 229 -17.36 0.42 1.41
C GLY A 229 -16.64 1.23 2.50
N TYR A 230 -16.02 2.35 2.11
CA TYR A 230 -15.40 3.33 3.00
C TYR A 230 -16.06 4.69 2.75
N GLY A 231 -15.31 5.71 2.34
CA GLY A 231 -15.88 7.02 2.00
C GLY A 231 -16.70 6.98 0.71
N GLU A 232 -16.26 6.22 -0.29
CA GLU A 232 -16.92 6.07 -1.61
C GLU A 232 -17.34 7.41 -2.25
N ILE A 233 -16.53 8.47 -2.08
CA ILE A 233 -16.82 9.80 -2.64
C ILE A 233 -16.13 10.01 -3.98
N CYS A 234 -14.79 9.94 -4.01
CA CYS A 234 -14.02 10.25 -5.22
C CYS A 234 -13.69 8.98 -6.04
N THR A 235 -14.70 8.16 -6.30
CA THR A 235 -14.56 6.91 -7.08
C THR A 235 -14.34 7.19 -8.58
N ALA A 236 -14.42 6.18 -9.45
CA ALA A 236 -14.48 6.39 -10.90
C ALA A 236 -15.73 7.20 -11.32
N LYS A 237 -16.84 7.06 -10.58
CA LYS A 237 -18.07 7.86 -10.70
C LYS A 237 -18.22 8.70 -9.43
N PRO A 238 -17.63 9.91 -9.37
CA PRO A 238 -17.51 10.66 -8.12
C PRO A 238 -18.84 11.26 -7.67
N LYS A 239 -19.07 11.31 -6.35
CA LYS A 239 -20.22 11.98 -5.72
C LYS A 239 -19.84 13.44 -5.41
N CYS A 240 -19.65 14.26 -6.44
CA CYS A 240 -19.10 15.61 -6.29
C CYS A 240 -19.93 16.52 -5.35
N CYS A 241 -21.23 16.27 -5.20
CA CYS A 241 -22.12 17.10 -4.38
C CYS A 241 -22.00 16.79 -2.89
N GLU A 242 -21.56 15.58 -2.57
CA GLU A 242 -21.19 15.14 -1.22
C GLU A 242 -19.70 15.38 -0.92
N CYS A 243 -18.92 15.89 -1.90
CA CYS A 243 -17.47 16.04 -1.76
C CYS A 243 -17.11 17.22 -0.85
N VAL A 244 -16.68 16.91 0.38
CA VAL A 244 -16.24 17.89 1.40
C VAL A 244 -14.95 18.64 1.05
N ILE A 245 -14.19 18.18 0.05
CA ILE A 245 -12.99 18.85 -0.46
C ILE A 245 -13.18 19.41 -1.88
N LYS A 246 -14.42 19.62 -2.33
CA LYS A 246 -14.74 20.09 -3.69
C LYS A 246 -14.09 21.42 -4.05
N GLU A 247 -13.87 22.31 -3.08
CA GLU A 247 -13.21 23.61 -3.28
C GLU A 247 -11.74 23.47 -3.70
N TYR A 248 -11.10 22.33 -3.39
CA TYR A 248 -9.75 22.00 -3.80
C TYR A 248 -9.71 21.32 -5.18
N CYS A 249 -10.85 20.94 -5.74
CA CYS A 249 -10.94 20.15 -6.97
C CYS A 249 -11.08 21.06 -8.21
N ASN A 250 -10.41 20.68 -9.30
CA ASN A 250 -10.53 21.34 -10.60
C ASN A 250 -11.84 20.99 -11.33
N ASN A 251 -12.57 19.97 -10.88
CA ASN A 251 -13.79 19.44 -11.53
C ASN A 251 -15.08 19.74 -10.74
N PHE A 252 -15.20 20.96 -10.22
CA PHE A 252 -16.31 21.39 -9.36
C PHE A 252 -17.66 21.55 -10.11
N SER A 253 -17.66 21.51 -11.45
CA SER A 253 -18.80 21.79 -12.32
C SER A 253 -19.82 20.64 -12.48
N LEU A 254 -19.64 19.49 -11.82
CA LEU A 254 -20.50 18.31 -11.99
C LEU A 254 -21.74 18.26 -11.06
N CYS A 255 -22.01 19.30 -10.27
CA CYS A 255 -23.21 19.35 -9.40
C CYS A 255 -24.40 20.09 -9.96
N ASN A 256 -24.26 20.69 -11.15
CA ASN A 256 -25.30 21.51 -11.77
C ASN A 256 -25.79 20.91 -13.11
N LYS A 257 -25.74 19.58 -13.27
CA LYS A 257 -26.39 18.86 -14.37
C LYS A 257 -27.25 17.74 -13.83
#